data_AF-A0AAV8ZLN1-F1
#
_entry.id   AF-A0AAV8ZLN1-F1
#
_cell.length_a   1.000
_cell.length_b   1.000
_cell.length_c   1.000
_cell.angle_alpha   90.00
_cell.angle_beta   90.00
_cell.angle_gamma   90.00
#
_symmetry.space_group_name_H-M   'P 1'
#
loop_
_entity.id
_entity.type
_entity.pdbx_description
1 polymer ?
#
loop_
_entity_poly.entity_id
_entity_poly.type
_entity_poly.pdbx_seq_one_letter_code
_entity_poly.pdbx_strand_id
1 'polypeptide(L)'
;MKILTFIVILHIFYEIEGVQIVWDNSVDFDFNNFDTSIRSEEVRIPNRFFIYPGTKWCGAGNIAANNTDFGTHRDTDKCCRNHDLCPDIIEGYQTKYNLTNPSFYTR
;
A
#
# COMPACT_ATOMS: atom_id res chain seq x y z
N MET A 1 -34.31 8.23 25.17
CA MET A 1 -33.65 8.96 24.06
C MET A 1 -32.13 8.94 24.11
N LYS A 2 -31.47 9.31 25.22
CA LYS A 2 -29.99 9.39 25.30
C LYS A 2 -29.23 8.07 25.04
N ILE A 3 -29.75 6.94 25.53
CA ILE A 3 -29.14 5.60 25.34
C ILE A 3 -29.17 5.17 23.87
N LEU A 4 -30.27 5.45 23.17
CA LEU A 4 -30.41 5.13 21.75
C LEU A 4 -29.42 5.94 20.92
N THR A 5 -29.22 7.22 21.25
CA THR A 5 -28.23 8.08 20.61
C THR A 5 -26.79 7.59 20.86
N PHE A 6 -26.49 7.08 22.06
CA PHE A 6 -25.16 6.57 22.39
C PHE A 6 -24.83 5.27 21.64
N ILE A 7 -25.80 4.36 21.50
CA ILE A 7 -25.65 3.11 20.75
C ILE A 7 -25.45 3.39 19.26
N VAL A 8 -26.21 4.34 18.69
CA VAL A 8 -26.06 4.79 17.30
C VAL A 8 -24.68 5.39 17.06
N ILE A 9 -24.21 6.25 17.97
CA ILE A 9 -22.85 6.82 17.90
C ILE A 9 -21.78 5.73 17.98
N LEU A 10 -21.95 4.74 18.87
CA LEU A 10 -21.01 3.61 19.00
C LEU A 10 -20.95 2.79 17.70
N HIS A 11 -22.10 2.47 17.09
CA HIS A 11 -22.14 1.73 15.81
C HIS A 11 -21.49 2.54 14.67
N ILE A 12 -21.74 3.85 14.61
CA ILE A 12 -21.10 4.74 13.62
C ILE A 12 -19.57 4.78 13.80
N PHE A 13 -19.05 4.74 15.03
CA PHE A 13 -17.61 4.67 15.29
C PHE A 13 -16.99 3.28 15.05
N TYR A 14 -17.79 2.20 15.15
CA TYR A 14 -17.34 0.83 14.88
C TYR A 14 -17.31 0.49 13.38
N GLU A 15 -18.11 1.17 12.54
CA GLU A 15 -18.21 0.94 11.10
C GLU A 15 -17.19 1.71 10.23
N ILE A 16 -16.18 2.35 10.83
CA ILE A 16 -15.12 3.00 10.06
C ILE A 16 -14.17 1.90 9.55
N GLU A 17 -14.60 1.13 8.55
CA GLU A 17 -13.70 0.30 7.76
C GLU A 17 -12.72 1.23 7.05
N GLY A 18 -11.46 1.18 7.48
CA GLY A 18 -10.40 1.98 6.87
C GLY A 18 -10.27 1.60 5.39
N VAL A 19 -10.08 2.60 4.53
CA VAL A 19 -9.79 2.37 3.12
C VAL A 19 -8.43 1.69 2.99
N GLN A 20 -8.37 0.54 2.33
CA GLN A 20 -7.13 -0.16 2.06
C GLN A 20 -6.41 0.50 0.87
N ILE A 21 -5.23 1.07 1.10
CA ILE A 21 -4.40 1.61 0.01
C ILE A 21 -3.57 0.47 -0.58
N VAL A 22 -3.70 0.27 -1.89
CA VAL A 22 -2.93 -0.72 -2.66
C VAL A 22 -1.98 0.00 -3.60
N TRP A 23 -0.70 -0.30 -3.53
CA TRP A 23 0.31 0.24 -4.44
C TRP A 23 0.33 -0.61 -5.71
N ASP A 24 -0.08 -0.04 -6.83
CA ASP A 24 -0.23 -0.75 -8.10
C ASP A 24 0.51 -0.04 -9.26
N ASN A 25 1.39 -0.76 -9.95
CA ASN A 25 2.12 -0.25 -11.12
C ASN A 25 1.26 -0.15 -12.38
N SER A 26 0.07 -0.78 -12.39
CA SER A 26 -0.85 -0.78 -13.54
C SER A 26 -1.77 0.44 -13.57
N VAL A 27 -1.80 1.23 -12.50
CA VAL A 27 -2.61 2.45 -12.42
C VAL A 27 -1.75 3.69 -12.63
N ASP A 28 -2.32 4.70 -13.28
CA ASP A 28 -1.81 6.07 -13.28
C ASP A 28 -2.88 6.99 -12.68
N PHE A 29 -2.46 8.02 -11.95
CA PHE A 29 -3.38 8.97 -11.34
C PHE A 29 -3.84 9.98 -12.38
N ASP A 30 -5.09 9.86 -12.85
CA ASP A 30 -5.70 10.79 -13.79
C ASP A 30 -6.50 11.88 -13.05
N PHE A 31 -5.92 13.08 -12.94
CA PHE A 31 -6.59 14.25 -12.36
C PHE A 31 -7.84 14.69 -13.13
N ASN A 32 -8.00 14.31 -14.40
CA ASN A 32 -9.11 14.76 -15.23
C ASN A 32 -10.34 13.84 -15.17
N ASN A 33 -10.21 12.69 -14.51
CA ASN A 33 -11.24 11.65 -14.49
C ASN A 33 -11.46 11.12 -13.06
N PHE A 34 -11.63 12.06 -12.12
CA PHE A 34 -11.96 11.73 -10.74
C PHE A 34 -13.40 11.24 -10.67
N ASP A 35 -13.57 9.93 -10.87
CA ASP A 35 -14.85 9.26 -10.69
C ASP A 35 -15.23 9.27 -9.21
N THR A 36 -16.12 10.19 -8.83
CA THR A 36 -16.70 10.29 -7.49
C THR A 36 -17.55 9.08 -7.07
N SER A 37 -17.67 8.04 -7.92
CA SER A 37 -18.44 6.83 -7.62
C SER A 37 -17.67 5.73 -6.86
N ILE A 38 -16.45 5.98 -6.38
CA ILE A 38 -15.64 4.99 -5.65
C ILE A 38 -16.38 4.50 -4.39
N ARG A 39 -17.05 3.36 -4.53
CA ARG A 39 -17.41 2.40 -3.49
C ARG A 39 -16.48 1.19 -3.56
N SER A 40 -15.17 1.43 -3.56
CA SER A 40 -14.21 0.34 -3.37
C SER A 40 -13.53 0.49 -2.03
N GLU A 41 -13.58 -0.59 -1.25
CA GLU A 41 -12.83 -0.79 0.00
C GLU A 41 -11.31 -0.64 -0.21
N GLU A 42 -10.86 -0.67 -1.48
CA GLU A 42 -9.48 -0.50 -1.90
C GLU A 42 -9.28 0.75 -2.79
N VAL A 43 -8.28 1.57 -2.49
CA VAL A 43 -7.81 2.67 -3.35
C VAL A 43 -6.45 2.30 -3.92
N ARG A 44 -6.37 2.20 -5.26
CA ARG A 44 -5.11 1.89 -5.97
C ARG A 44 -4.34 3.16 -6.28
N ILE A 45 -3.08 3.22 -5.84
CA ILE A 45 -2.21 4.37 -6.05
C ILE A 45 -0.95 3.93 -6.82
N PRO A 46 -0.47 4.72 -7.80
CA PRO A 46 0.75 4.39 -8.53
C PRO A 46 1.98 4.27 -7.61
N ASN A 47 2.75 3.17 -7.68
CA ASN A 47 3.95 2.97 -6.84
C ASN A 47 4.96 4.10 -6.99
N ARG A 48 5.04 4.72 -8.18
CA ARG A 48 5.99 5.81 -8.48
C ARG A 48 5.93 6.98 -7.50
N PHE A 49 4.81 7.18 -6.79
CA PHE A 49 4.70 8.23 -5.78
C PHE A 49 5.40 7.89 -4.45
N PHE A 50 5.75 6.62 -4.23
CA PHE A 50 6.39 6.12 -3.02
C PHE A 50 7.71 5.39 -3.29
N ILE A 51 8.28 5.55 -4.48
CA ILE A 51 9.64 5.11 -4.81
C ILE A 51 10.63 6.25 -4.56
N TYR A 52 11.75 5.95 -3.90
CA TYR A 52 12.80 6.92 -3.64
C TYR A 52 13.45 7.41 -4.95
N PRO A 53 13.60 8.73 -5.15
CA PRO A 53 14.17 9.27 -6.39
C PRO A 53 15.55 8.70 -6.76
N GLY A 54 15.69 8.32 -8.03
CA GLY A 54 16.92 7.71 -8.55
C GLY A 54 17.08 6.23 -8.18
N THR A 55 16.05 5.59 -7.64
CA THR A 55 15.96 4.13 -7.46
C THR A 55 14.72 3.60 -8.19
N LYS A 56 14.62 2.28 -8.36
CA LYS A 56 13.44 1.63 -8.92
C LYS A 56 12.81 0.63 -7.96
N TRP A 57 13.54 0.21 -6.93
CA TRP A 57 13.13 -0.83 -5.99
C TRP A 57 12.94 -0.32 -4.56
N CYS A 58 13.36 0.90 -4.23
CA CYS A 58 13.29 1.40 -2.86
C CYS A 58 11.96 2.12 -2.60
N GLY A 59 10.95 1.40 -2.14
CA GLY A 59 9.67 1.99 -1.75
C GLY A 59 8.57 0.97 -1.55
N ALA A 60 7.32 1.39 -1.80
CA ALA A 60 6.20 0.47 -1.78
C ALA A 60 6.19 -0.39 -3.06
N GLY A 61 6.72 -1.61 -2.97
CA GLY A 61 7.05 -2.44 -4.12
C GLY A 61 8.16 -1.80 -4.97
N ASN A 62 8.12 -2.02 -6.29
CA ASN A 62 9.13 -1.50 -7.23
C ASN A 62 8.49 -1.07 -8.56
N ILE A 63 9.12 -0.18 -9.30
CA ILE A 63 8.73 0.27 -10.65
C ILE A 63 9.68 -0.28 -11.74
N ALA A 64 10.42 -1.34 -11.42
CA ALA A 64 11.45 -1.90 -12.29
C ALA A 64 10.83 -2.73 -13.42
N ALA A 65 11.28 -2.54 -14.66
CA ALA A 65 10.81 -3.32 -15.80
C ALA A 65 11.30 -4.78 -15.77
N ASN A 66 12.42 -5.03 -15.09
CA ASN A 66 13.01 -6.35 -14.91
C ASN A 66 14.00 -6.36 -13.73
N ASN A 67 14.46 -7.55 -13.35
CA ASN A 67 15.39 -7.80 -12.25
C ASN A 67 16.74 -7.05 -12.31
N THR A 68 17.13 -6.50 -13.45
CA THR A 68 18.37 -5.75 -13.61
C THR A 68 18.15 -4.28 -13.91
N ASP A 69 16.89 -3.85 -13.90
CA ASP A 69 16.50 -2.48 -14.14
C ASP A 69 16.68 -1.67 -12.85
N PHE A 70 17.77 -0.90 -12.81
CA PHE A 70 18.14 -0.09 -11.65
C PHE A 70 18.14 1.40 -11.99
N GLY A 71 17.89 2.23 -10.99
CA GLY A 71 18.05 3.68 -11.06
C GLY A 71 19.52 4.12 -10.99
N THR A 72 19.71 5.44 -10.89
CA THR A 72 21.04 6.07 -10.79
C THR A 72 21.78 5.71 -9.51
N HIS A 73 21.06 5.52 -8.39
CA HIS A 73 21.60 5.07 -7.11
C HIS A 73 21.73 3.53 -7.07
N ARG A 74 22.46 2.99 -8.06
CA ARG A 74 22.43 1.57 -8.41
C ARG A 74 22.75 0.62 -7.26
N ASP A 75 23.73 0.94 -6.41
CA ASP A 75 24.13 0.03 -5.34
C ASP A 75 23.12 -0.01 -4.20
N THR A 76 22.52 1.14 -3.84
CA THR A 76 21.37 1.20 -2.93
C THR A 76 20.17 0.45 -3.51
N ASP A 77 19.91 0.62 -4.81
CA ASP A 77 18.77 0.02 -5.48
C ASP A 77 18.86 -1.52 -5.52
N LYS A 78 20.08 -2.07 -5.65
CA LYS A 78 20.31 -3.52 -5.49
C LYS A 78 19.94 -4.03 -4.10
N CYS A 79 20.22 -3.27 -3.04
CA CYS A 79 19.84 -3.66 -1.69
C CYS A 79 18.32 -3.72 -1.55
N CYS A 80 17.59 -2.74 -2.10
CA CYS A 80 16.14 -2.73 -2.10
C CYS A 80 15.55 -3.87 -2.94
N ARG A 81 16.13 -4.17 -4.11
CA ARG A 81 15.73 -5.35 -4.90
C ARG A 81 15.87 -6.64 -4.10
N ASN A 82 16.99 -6.82 -3.40
CA ASN A 82 17.22 -8.03 -2.62
C ASN A 82 16.22 -8.14 -1.46
N HIS A 83 15.83 -7.00 -0.87
CA HIS A 83 14.77 -6.93 0.12
C HIS A 83 13.40 -7.33 -0.46
N ASP A 84 13.01 -6.75 -1.60
CA ASP A 84 11.73 -7.04 -2.25
C ASP A 84 11.59 -8.50 -2.71
N LEU A 85 12.70 -9.15 -3.05
CA LEU A 85 12.73 -10.56 -3.45
C LEU A 85 12.83 -11.53 -2.26
N CYS A 86 12.60 -11.06 -1.03
CA CYS A 86 12.54 -11.93 0.13
C CYS A 86 11.44 -13.00 -0.08
N PRO A 87 11.76 -14.30 0.01
CA PRO A 87 10.78 -15.36 -0.20
C PRO A 87 9.76 -15.48 0.95
N ASP A 88 10.04 -14.83 2.08
CA ASP A 88 9.22 -14.88 3.27
C ASP A 88 8.93 -13.48 3.80
N ILE A 89 7.71 -13.02 3.55
CA ILE A 89 7.20 -11.71 3.95
C ILE A 89 5.82 -11.85 4.58
N ILE A 90 5.44 -10.85 5.37
CA ILE A 90 4.07 -10.62 5.84
C ILE A 90 3.61 -9.27 5.30
N GLU A 91 2.74 -9.31 4.30
CA GLU A 91 2.16 -8.10 3.72
C GLU A 91 1.40 -7.27 4.75
N GLY A 92 1.17 -5.99 4.44
CA GLY A 92 0.43 -5.10 5.32
C GLY A 92 -0.94 -5.68 5.70
N TYR A 93 -1.26 -5.62 6.99
CA TYR A 93 -2.50 -6.17 7.58
C TYR A 93 -2.69 -7.69 7.43
N GLN A 94 -1.74 -8.43 6.86
CA GLN A 94 -1.82 -9.88 6.73
C GLN A 94 -1.32 -10.59 8.00
N THR A 95 -1.73 -11.86 8.14
CA THR A 95 -1.29 -12.75 9.21
C THR A 95 -0.62 -13.98 8.64
N LYS A 96 0.59 -14.30 9.12
CA LYS A 96 1.36 -15.49 8.75
C LYS A 96 2.10 -16.00 9.99
N TYR A 97 2.23 -17.32 10.15
CA TYR A 97 2.90 -17.92 11.33
C TYR A 97 2.33 -17.47 12.69
N ASN A 98 1.02 -17.21 12.77
CA ASN A 98 0.36 -16.63 13.93
C ASN A 98 0.92 -15.24 14.34
N LEU A 99 1.63 -14.56 13.45
CA LEU A 99 2.07 -13.18 13.58
C LEU A 99 1.26 -12.31 12.63
N THR A 100 0.70 -11.21 13.14
CA THR A 100 -0.04 -10.23 12.34
C THR A 100 0.85 -9.01 12.13
N ASN A 101 0.93 -8.53 10.88
CA ASN A 101 1.55 -7.24 10.58
C ASN A 101 0.49 -6.13 10.67
N PRO A 102 0.45 -5.30 11.73
CA PRO A 102 -0.56 -4.25 11.86
C PRO A 102 -0.25 -3.00 11.03
N SER A 103 0.85 -3.00 10.26
CA SER A 103 1.30 -1.85 9.47
C SER A 103 0.75 -1.91 8.06
N PHE A 104 0.66 -0.76 7.38
CA PHE A 104 0.20 -0.65 5.98
C PHE A 104 1.29 -1.02 4.95
N TYR A 105 2.44 -1.52 5.40
CA TYR A 105 3.59 -1.89 4.58
C TYR A 105 4.11 -3.27 4.98
N THR A 106 4.75 -3.94 4.02
CA THR A 106 5.31 -5.30 4.17
C THR A 106 6.37 -5.37 5.26
N ARG A 107 6.43 -6.51 5.96
CA ARG A 107 7.48 -6.86 6.93
C ARG A 107 8.16 -8.17 6.55
#